data_AF-A0A2H0RPU4-F1
#
_entry.id   AF-A0A2H0RPU4-F1
#
_cell.length_a   1.000
_cell.length_b   1.000
_cell.length_c   1.000
_cell.angle_alpha   90.00
_cell.angle_beta   90.00
_cell.angle_gamma   90.00
#
_symmetry.space_group_name_H-M   'P 1'
#
loop_
_entity.id
_entity.type
_entity.pdbx_description
1 polymer ?
#
loop_
_entity_poly.entity_id
_entity_poly.type
_entity_poly.pdbx_seq_one_letter_code
_entity_poly.pdbx_strand_id
1 'polypeptide(L)'
;MDNSPPLSRTVSTIVALLLALLPSTSARTDCSTVKEEDGHSAYEACTLKEEDQEIKEAIAAFKESQQTQRDDIENRYDRWIRDVEQERDDRDRSLESQEERAKNAQDDLKNDKADKGVIDVAKARTDAIKKERKAQKTYFDKQIDYLEALLDTEIARLDIELAAYELRKRQGQSRTY
;
A
#
# COMPACT_ATOMS: atom_id res chain seq x y z
N MET A 1 -38.01 -73.62 18.71
CA MET A 1 -38.32 -72.22 18.39
C MET A 1 -36.99 -71.53 18.19
N ASP A 2 -36.68 -71.28 16.92
CA ASP A 2 -35.49 -70.58 16.47
C ASP A 2 -35.32 -69.25 17.19
N ASN A 3 -34.06 -68.87 17.44
CA ASN A 3 -33.54 -67.52 17.24
C ASN A 3 -32.06 -67.48 17.63
N SER A 4 -31.20 -67.54 16.61
CA SER A 4 -29.80 -67.12 16.71
C SER A 4 -29.70 -65.60 16.83
N PRO A 5 -28.78 -65.06 17.65
CA PRO A 5 -28.08 -63.84 17.28
C PRO A 5 -26.58 -63.87 17.69
N PRO A 6 -25.76 -62.86 17.38
CA PRO A 6 -25.74 -62.02 16.18
C PRO A 6 -24.33 -61.97 15.54
N LEU A 7 -24.24 -61.95 14.21
CA LEU A 7 -23.10 -61.33 13.53
C LEU A 7 -23.40 -59.83 13.52
N SER A 8 -22.91 -59.06 14.49
CA SER A 8 -21.55 -58.51 14.51
C SER A 8 -21.26 -57.67 13.27
N ARG A 9 -21.55 -56.38 13.41
CA ARG A 9 -20.65 -55.25 13.10
C ARG A 9 -19.70 -55.47 11.93
N THR A 10 -19.99 -54.89 10.75
CA THR A 10 -18.99 -54.32 9.80
C THR A 10 -19.59 -53.80 8.48
N VAL A 11 -20.84 -53.32 8.43
CA VAL A 11 -21.41 -52.78 7.16
C VAL A 11 -21.91 -51.33 7.27
N SER A 12 -21.87 -50.69 8.44
CA SER A 12 -22.41 -49.34 8.61
C SER A 12 -21.42 -48.18 8.42
N THR A 13 -20.14 -48.42 8.15
CA THR A 13 -19.16 -47.32 7.99
C THR A 13 -18.82 -46.96 6.56
N ILE A 14 -19.16 -47.80 5.57
CA ILE A 14 -18.86 -47.51 4.15
C ILE A 14 -19.95 -46.61 3.52
N VAL A 15 -21.20 -46.71 3.98
CA VAL A 15 -22.31 -45.88 3.45
C VAL A 15 -22.22 -44.43 3.93
N ALA A 16 -21.69 -44.18 5.14
CA ALA A 16 -21.52 -42.82 5.65
C ALA A 16 -20.33 -42.06 5.02
N LEU A 17 -19.35 -42.77 4.46
CA LEU A 17 -18.18 -42.15 3.83
C LEU A 17 -18.42 -41.77 2.35
N LEU A 18 -19.43 -42.36 1.70
CA LEU A 18 -19.80 -42.05 0.31
C LEU A 18 -20.68 -40.79 0.18
N LEU A 19 -21.31 -40.34 1.27
CA LEU A 19 -22.13 -39.11 1.29
C LEU A 19 -21.31 -37.83 1.54
N ALA A 20 -20.04 -37.95 1.92
CA ALA A 20 -19.12 -36.81 2.09
C ALA A 20 -18.31 -36.47 0.83
N LEU A 21 -18.51 -37.24 -0.26
CA LEU A 21 -17.80 -37.09 -1.54
C LEU A 21 -18.69 -36.56 -2.67
N LEU A 22 -19.91 -36.14 -2.36
CA LEU A 22 -20.68 -35.33 -3.30
C LEU A 22 -20.03 -33.93 -3.29
N PRO A 23 -19.39 -33.50 -4.38
CA PRO A 23 -19.15 -32.08 -4.50
C PRO A 23 -20.55 -31.45 -4.43
N SER A 24 -20.75 -30.53 -3.50
CA SER A 24 -21.78 -29.52 -3.66
C SER A 24 -21.35 -28.65 -4.84
N THR A 25 -21.30 -29.23 -6.04
CA THR A 25 -21.58 -28.50 -7.27
C THR A 25 -23.02 -28.09 -7.08
N SER A 26 -23.21 -26.93 -6.44
CA SER A 26 -24.35 -26.09 -6.71
C SER A 26 -24.45 -26.10 -8.22
N ALA A 27 -25.40 -26.87 -8.76
CA ALA A 27 -25.68 -26.82 -10.18
C ALA A 27 -25.91 -25.33 -10.44
N ARG A 28 -25.03 -24.72 -11.23
CA ARG A 28 -25.24 -23.36 -11.71
C ARG A 28 -26.48 -23.51 -12.58
N THR A 29 -27.66 -23.34 -11.99
CA THR A 29 -28.92 -23.36 -12.71
C THR A 29 -28.80 -22.15 -13.62
N ASP A 30 -28.48 -22.39 -14.89
CA ASP A 30 -28.46 -21.34 -15.90
C ASP A 30 -29.80 -20.61 -15.78
N CYS A 31 -29.78 -19.27 -15.70
CA CYS A 31 -31.01 -18.51 -15.55
C CYS A 31 -32.02 -18.87 -16.64
N SER A 32 -31.56 -19.32 -17.82
CA SER A 32 -32.44 -19.88 -18.86
C SER A 32 -33.34 -21.02 -18.36
N THR A 33 -32.84 -21.92 -17.52
CA THR A 33 -33.61 -23.00 -16.86
C THR A 33 -34.57 -22.46 -15.80
N VAL A 34 -34.18 -21.43 -15.04
CA VAL A 34 -35.07 -20.75 -14.06
C VAL A 34 -36.28 -20.14 -14.75
N LYS A 35 -36.14 -19.66 -16.00
CA LYS A 35 -37.26 -19.14 -16.78
C LYS A 35 -38.31 -20.21 -17.10
N GLU A 36 -37.85 -21.43 -17.40
CA GLU A 36 -38.71 -22.56 -17.76
C GLU A 36 -39.42 -23.14 -16.54
N GLU A 37 -38.74 -23.18 -15.39
CA GLU A 37 -39.24 -23.80 -14.15
C GLU A 37 -40.07 -22.85 -13.28
N ASP A 38 -39.59 -21.62 -13.08
CA ASP A 38 -40.13 -20.67 -12.08
C ASP A 38 -40.74 -19.40 -12.71
N GLY A 39 -40.66 -19.29 -14.04
CA GLY A 39 -41.27 -18.21 -14.80
C GLY A 39 -40.44 -16.92 -14.87
N HIS A 40 -41.03 -15.89 -15.49
CA HIS A 40 -40.29 -14.70 -15.94
C HIS A 40 -39.71 -13.85 -14.80
N SER A 41 -40.43 -13.69 -13.69
CA SER A 41 -39.95 -12.89 -12.55
C SER A 41 -38.76 -13.55 -11.84
N ALA A 42 -38.76 -14.88 -11.74
CA ALA A 42 -37.64 -15.63 -11.19
C ALA A 42 -36.40 -15.54 -12.11
N TYR A 43 -36.61 -15.57 -13.42
CA TYR A 43 -35.56 -15.31 -14.41
C TYR A 43 -34.92 -13.93 -14.28
N GLU A 44 -35.72 -12.86 -14.16
CA GLU A 44 -35.22 -11.49 -13.95
C GLU A 44 -34.42 -11.37 -12.65
N ALA A 45 -34.89 -11.99 -11.57
CA ALA A 45 -34.16 -12.02 -10.30
C ALA A 45 -32.85 -12.83 -10.39
N CYS A 46 -32.82 -13.89 -11.21
CA CYS A 46 -31.62 -14.69 -11.45
C CYS A 46 -30.57 -13.89 -12.25
N THR A 47 -30.98 -13.28 -13.37
CA THR A 47 -30.10 -12.46 -14.22
C THR A 47 -29.52 -11.27 -13.46
N LEU A 48 -30.32 -10.59 -12.62
CA LEU A 48 -29.85 -9.55 -11.71
C LEU A 48 -28.73 -10.00 -10.78
N LYS A 49 -28.81 -11.23 -10.26
CA LYS A 49 -27.78 -11.80 -9.37
C LYS A 49 -26.51 -12.15 -10.13
N GLU A 50 -26.63 -12.68 -11.34
CA GLU A 50 -25.47 -12.96 -12.19
C GLU A 50 -24.74 -11.66 -12.57
N GLU A 51 -25.48 -10.63 -12.99
CA GLU A 51 -24.91 -9.30 -13.30
C GLU A 51 -24.22 -8.66 -12.07
N ASP A 52 -24.85 -8.71 -10.90
CA ASP A 52 -24.25 -8.20 -9.66
C ASP A 52 -22.97 -8.96 -9.28
N GLN A 53 -22.93 -10.28 -9.51
CA GLN A 53 -21.75 -11.10 -9.28
C GLN A 53 -20.61 -10.74 -10.24
N GLU A 54 -20.88 -10.59 -11.54
CA GLU A 54 -19.89 -10.14 -12.52
C GLU A 54 -19.34 -8.74 -12.20
N ILE A 55 -20.21 -7.82 -11.76
CA ILE A 55 -19.80 -6.49 -11.30
C ILE A 55 -18.86 -6.59 -10.10
N LYS A 56 -19.17 -7.43 -9.11
CA LYS A 56 -18.30 -7.65 -7.95
C LYS A 56 -16.95 -8.20 -8.33
N GLU A 57 -16.90 -9.20 -9.21
CA GLU A 57 -15.65 -9.79 -9.70
C GLU A 57 -14.81 -8.77 -10.46
N ALA A 58 -15.42 -7.97 -11.33
CA ALA A 58 -14.72 -6.90 -12.07
C ALA A 58 -14.17 -5.81 -11.14
N ILE A 59 -14.95 -5.40 -10.11
CA ILE A 59 -14.49 -4.45 -9.10
C ILE A 59 -13.32 -5.03 -8.29
N ALA A 60 -13.39 -6.30 -7.90
CA ALA A 60 -12.33 -6.97 -7.15
C ALA A 60 -11.02 -7.03 -7.95
N ALA A 61 -11.09 -7.43 -9.22
CA ALA A 61 -9.93 -7.44 -10.11
C ALA A 61 -9.33 -6.04 -10.30
N PHE A 62 -10.18 -5.01 -10.42
CA PHE A 62 -9.70 -3.62 -10.53
C PHE A 62 -9.01 -3.16 -9.23
N LYS A 63 -9.55 -3.52 -8.05
CA LYS A 63 -8.92 -3.24 -6.75
C LYS A 63 -7.54 -3.86 -6.63
N GLU A 64 -7.38 -5.12 -7.04
CA GLU A 64 -6.09 -5.80 -7.03
C GLU A 64 -5.05 -5.07 -7.91
N SER A 65 -5.46 -4.69 -9.13
CA SER A 65 -4.59 -3.89 -10.01
C SER A 65 -4.23 -2.51 -9.45
N GLN A 66 -5.16 -1.85 -8.75
CA GLN A 66 -4.89 -0.58 -8.06
C GLN A 66 -3.96 -0.76 -6.86
N GLN A 67 -4.06 -1.88 -6.13
CA GLN A 67 -3.14 -2.20 -5.04
C GLN A 67 -1.71 -2.39 -5.55
N THR A 68 -1.51 -3.11 -6.65
CA THR A 68 -0.17 -3.23 -7.25
C THR A 68 0.40 -1.87 -7.65
N GLN A 69 -0.42 -0.99 -8.23
CA GLN A 69 0.02 0.37 -8.57
C GLN A 69 0.37 1.20 -7.33
N ARG A 70 -0.42 1.07 -6.25
CA ARG A 70 -0.14 1.69 -4.96
C ARG A 70 1.21 1.25 -4.42
N ASP A 71 1.47 -0.06 -4.38
CA ASP A 71 2.74 -0.62 -3.90
C ASP A 71 3.93 -0.11 -4.74
N ASP A 72 3.78 -0.02 -6.07
CA ASP A 72 4.82 0.50 -6.97
C ASP A 72 5.10 2.01 -6.74
N ILE A 73 4.05 2.79 -6.46
CA ILE A 73 4.16 4.22 -6.15
C ILE A 73 4.86 4.40 -4.80
N GLU A 74 4.39 3.73 -3.75
CA GLU A 74 4.98 3.78 -2.40
C GLU A 74 6.46 3.40 -2.45
N ASN A 75 6.80 2.26 -3.07
CA ASN A 75 8.20 1.82 -3.21
C ASN A 75 9.10 2.82 -3.95
N ARG A 76 8.55 3.53 -4.94
CA ARG A 76 9.28 4.54 -5.71
C ARG A 76 9.59 5.77 -4.86
N TYR A 77 8.58 6.31 -4.16
CA TYR A 77 8.76 7.47 -3.28
C TYR A 77 9.64 7.15 -2.07
N ASP A 78 9.50 5.97 -1.46
CA ASP A 78 10.36 5.50 -0.37
C ASP A 78 11.83 5.43 -0.80
N ARG A 79 12.10 5.07 -2.06
CA ARG A 79 13.47 5.09 -2.59
C ARG A 79 13.98 6.52 -2.73
N TRP A 80 13.20 7.40 -3.36
CA TRP A 80 13.59 8.80 -3.56
C TRP A 80 13.81 9.52 -2.23
N ILE A 81 12.95 9.31 -1.24
CA ILE A 81 13.12 9.88 0.10
C ILE A 81 14.43 9.37 0.72
N ARG A 82 14.68 8.06 0.70
CA ARG A 82 15.96 7.50 1.22
C ARG A 82 17.19 8.05 0.52
N ASP A 83 17.14 8.23 -0.81
CA ASP A 83 18.25 8.82 -1.56
C ASP A 83 18.53 10.27 -1.10
N VAL A 84 17.47 11.06 -0.88
CA VAL A 84 17.56 12.43 -0.35
C VAL A 84 18.06 12.45 1.09
N GLU A 85 17.60 11.54 1.94
CA GLU A 85 18.10 11.40 3.32
C GLU A 85 19.57 11.01 3.38
N GLN A 86 20.00 10.08 2.52
CA GLN A 86 21.40 9.70 2.42
C GLN A 86 22.27 10.89 2.00
N GLU A 87 21.84 11.65 0.99
CA GLU A 87 22.56 12.85 0.57
C GLU A 87 22.61 13.89 1.71
N ARG A 88 21.49 14.12 2.41
CA ARG A 88 21.44 14.99 3.59
C ARG A 88 22.49 14.59 4.62
N ASP A 89 22.56 13.30 4.95
CA ASP A 89 23.45 12.78 5.98
C ASP A 89 24.93 12.86 5.56
N ASP A 90 25.24 12.59 4.29
CA ASP A 90 26.60 12.73 3.75
C ASP A 90 27.07 14.20 3.80
N ARG A 91 26.18 15.13 3.45
CA ARG A 91 26.46 16.57 3.48
C ARG A 91 26.59 17.09 4.91
N ASP A 92 25.71 16.68 5.81
CA ASP A 92 25.75 17.07 7.22
C ASP A 92 27.05 16.59 7.89
N ARG A 93 27.43 15.32 7.66
CA ARG A 93 28.71 14.77 8.14
C ARG A 93 29.92 15.57 7.63
N SER A 94 29.89 15.99 6.37
CA SER A 94 30.96 16.82 5.79
C SER A 94 31.06 18.18 6.48
N LEU A 95 29.93 18.87 6.67
CA LEU A 95 29.90 20.18 7.32
C LEU A 95 30.20 20.09 8.82
N GLU A 96 29.77 19.03 9.48
CA GLU A 96 30.12 18.77 10.89
C GLU A 96 31.63 18.65 11.08
N SER A 97 32.30 17.87 10.22
CA SER A 97 33.77 17.76 10.26
C SER A 97 34.46 19.09 9.99
N GLN A 98 33.93 19.91 9.08
CA GLN A 98 34.45 21.25 8.82
C GLN A 98 34.24 22.18 10.02
N GLU A 99 33.07 22.12 10.65
CA GLU A 99 32.73 22.90 11.84
C GLU A 99 33.67 22.55 13.00
N GLU A 100 33.92 21.27 13.24
CA GLU A 100 34.83 20.78 14.28
C GLU A 100 36.27 21.25 14.03
N ARG A 101 36.78 21.10 12.80
CA ARG A 101 38.12 21.60 12.44
C ARG A 101 38.23 23.12 12.63
N ALA A 102 37.21 23.88 12.24
CA ALA A 102 37.19 25.33 12.40
C ALA A 102 37.16 25.74 13.87
N LYS A 103 36.41 25.02 14.72
CA LYS A 103 36.40 25.22 16.17
C LYS A 103 37.77 24.94 16.80
N ASN A 104 38.38 23.80 16.45
CA ASN A 104 39.70 23.43 16.99
C ASN A 104 40.75 24.48 16.61
N ALA A 105 40.79 24.91 15.34
CA ALA A 105 41.69 25.97 14.90
C ALA A 105 41.43 27.32 15.61
N GLN A 106 40.16 27.64 15.89
CA GLN A 106 39.81 28.84 16.67
C GLN A 106 40.32 28.73 18.12
N ASP A 107 40.22 27.57 18.74
CA ASP A 107 40.66 27.34 20.11
C ASP A 107 42.19 27.33 20.22
N ASP A 108 42.90 26.77 19.25
CA ASP A 108 44.37 26.88 19.14
C ASP A 108 44.81 28.35 19.07
N LEU A 109 44.16 29.17 18.23
CA LEU A 109 44.45 30.61 18.16
C LEU A 109 44.23 31.34 19.49
N LYS A 110 43.21 30.95 20.26
CA LYS A 110 42.98 31.52 21.61
C LYS A 110 44.08 31.09 22.58
N ASN A 111 44.48 29.82 22.55
CA ASN A 111 45.51 29.27 23.41
C ASN A 111 46.88 29.89 23.14
N ASP A 112 47.19 30.13 21.86
CA ASP A 112 48.41 30.79 21.40
C ASP A 112 48.38 32.31 21.62
N LYS A 113 47.28 32.86 22.15
CA LYS A 113 47.07 34.30 22.36
C LYS A 113 47.28 35.10 21.09
N ALA A 114 46.80 34.57 19.97
CA ALA A 114 46.80 35.27 18.68
C ALA A 114 46.07 36.62 18.78
N ASP A 115 46.34 37.50 17.81
CA ASP A 115 45.66 38.79 17.74
C ASP A 115 44.13 38.62 17.69
N LYS A 116 43.43 39.53 18.37
CA LYS A 116 41.98 39.50 18.48
C LYS A 116 41.28 39.47 17.12
N GLY A 117 41.78 40.23 16.14
CA GLY A 117 41.21 40.27 14.79
C GLY A 117 41.30 38.90 14.10
N VAL A 118 42.38 38.14 14.33
CA VAL A 118 42.55 36.79 13.78
C VAL A 118 41.55 35.82 14.41
N ILE A 119 41.35 35.90 15.74
CA ILE A 119 40.36 35.08 16.46
C ILE A 119 38.94 35.41 15.99
N ASP A 120 38.62 36.69 15.78
CA ASP A 120 37.31 37.13 15.31
C ASP A 120 37.00 36.62 13.89
N VAL A 121 38.00 36.62 13.00
CA VAL A 121 37.87 36.01 11.65
C VAL A 121 37.65 34.50 11.75
N ALA A 122 38.37 33.78 12.61
CA ALA A 122 38.18 32.34 12.82
C ALA A 122 36.77 32.02 13.37
N LYS A 123 36.28 32.84 14.30
CA LYS A 123 34.91 32.75 14.81
C LYS A 123 33.88 32.96 13.69
N ALA A 124 34.05 34.00 12.87
CA ALA A 124 33.14 34.28 11.76
C ALA A 124 33.07 33.13 10.74
N ARG A 125 34.20 32.46 10.46
CA ARG A 125 34.24 31.25 9.61
C ARG A 125 33.44 30.10 10.21
N THR A 126 33.63 29.82 11.50
CA THR A 126 32.86 28.79 12.21
C THR A 126 31.36 29.08 12.19
N ASP A 127 30.97 30.34 12.42
CA ASP A 127 29.56 30.76 12.38
C ASP A 127 28.96 30.66 10.97
N ALA A 128 29.76 30.90 9.92
CA ALA A 128 29.33 30.70 8.54
C ALA A 128 29.02 29.21 8.25
N ILE A 129 29.90 28.29 8.66
CA ILE A 129 29.68 26.83 8.51
C ILE A 129 28.41 26.38 9.23
N LYS A 130 28.17 26.86 10.47
CA LYS A 130 26.94 26.56 11.21
C LYS A 130 25.68 27.03 10.49
N LYS A 131 25.71 28.24 9.91
CA LYS A 131 24.58 28.78 9.14
C LYS A 131 24.34 27.95 7.88
N GLU A 132 25.40 27.54 7.19
CA GLU A 132 25.32 26.66 6.03
C GLU A 132 24.70 25.30 6.40
N ARG A 133 25.16 24.67 7.48
CA ARG A 133 24.62 23.38 7.96
C ARG A 133 23.13 23.48 8.26
N LYS A 134 22.68 24.55 8.92
CA LYS A 134 21.25 24.80 9.18
C LYS A 134 20.45 25.01 7.90
N ALA A 135 21.01 25.75 6.93
CA ALA A 135 20.35 26.00 5.65
C ALA A 135 20.22 24.71 4.82
N GLN A 136 21.27 23.88 4.78
CA GLN A 136 21.23 22.58 4.10
C GLN A 136 20.19 21.65 4.72
N LYS A 137 20.16 21.54 6.06
CA LYS A 137 19.13 20.74 6.74
C LYS A 137 17.72 21.19 6.32
N THR A 138 17.47 22.50 6.35
CA THR A 138 16.17 23.06 5.97
C THR A 138 15.82 22.76 4.51
N TYR A 139 16.80 22.82 3.61
CA TYR A 139 16.62 22.48 2.20
C TYR A 139 16.19 21.01 2.01
N PHE A 140 16.90 20.07 2.64
CA PHE A 140 16.57 18.64 2.53
C PHE A 140 15.25 18.30 3.20
N ASP A 141 14.95 18.86 4.37
CA ASP A 141 13.66 18.68 5.04
C ASP A 141 12.51 19.12 4.11
N LYS A 142 12.64 20.27 3.43
CA LYS A 142 11.65 20.75 2.47
C LYS A 142 11.52 19.87 1.23
N GLN A 143 12.62 19.25 0.79
CA GLN A 143 12.61 18.32 -0.34
C GLN A 143 11.89 17.02 0.02
N ILE A 144 12.07 16.50 1.24
CA ILE A 144 11.36 15.33 1.77
C ILE A 144 9.87 15.65 1.91
N ASP A 145 9.50 16.75 2.56
CA ASP A 145 8.10 17.20 2.69
C ASP A 145 7.39 17.24 1.32
N TYR A 146 8.09 17.70 0.28
CA TYR A 146 7.56 17.76 -1.07
C TYR A 146 7.32 16.38 -1.69
N LEU A 147 8.25 15.44 -1.49
CA LEU A 147 8.11 14.06 -1.99
C LEU A 147 6.96 13.33 -1.30
N GLU A 148 6.80 13.51 0.01
CA GLU A 148 5.67 12.95 0.78
C GLU A 148 4.33 13.50 0.27
N ALA A 149 4.24 14.82 0.02
CA ALA A 149 3.02 15.42 -0.52
C ALA A 149 2.67 14.92 -1.93
N LEU A 150 3.68 14.62 -2.76
CA LEU A 150 3.47 14.03 -4.07
C LEU A 150 2.98 12.58 -3.98
N LEU A 151 3.55 11.79 -3.07
CA LEU A 151 3.08 10.43 -2.77
C LEU A 151 1.60 10.44 -2.41
N ASP A 152 1.22 11.26 -1.42
CA ASP A 152 -0.18 11.38 -0.98
C ASP A 152 -1.13 11.76 -2.13
N THR A 153 -0.68 12.65 -3.02
CA THR A 153 -1.46 13.08 -4.18
C THR A 153 -1.68 11.94 -5.19
N GLU A 154 -0.63 11.17 -5.49
CA GLU A 154 -0.75 10.02 -6.40
C GLU A 154 -1.63 8.92 -5.80
N ILE A 155 -1.50 8.66 -4.51
CA ILE A 155 -2.36 7.72 -3.79
C ILE A 155 -3.83 8.14 -3.81
N ALA A 156 -4.12 9.40 -3.50
CA ALA A 156 -5.48 9.93 -3.52
C ALA A 156 -6.11 9.82 -4.93
N ARG A 157 -5.30 9.95 -5.98
CA ARG A 157 -5.75 9.75 -7.35
C ARG A 157 -6.20 8.30 -7.61
N LEU A 158 -5.46 7.29 -7.14
CA LEU A 158 -5.86 5.89 -7.27
C LEU A 158 -7.21 5.64 -6.58
N ASP A 159 -7.42 6.23 -5.40
CA ASP A 159 -8.68 6.11 -4.66
C ASP A 159 -9.86 6.73 -5.42
N ILE A 160 -9.66 7.88 -6.06
CA ILE A 160 -10.65 8.50 -6.94
C ILE A 160 -10.94 7.62 -8.16
N GLU A 161 -9.91 7.05 -8.79
CA GLU A 161 -10.06 6.18 -9.96
C GLU A 161 -10.84 4.90 -9.61
N LEU A 162 -10.59 4.31 -8.45
CA LEU A 162 -11.35 3.18 -7.91
C LEU A 162 -12.82 3.55 -7.67
N ALA A 163 -13.09 4.65 -6.97
CA ALA A 163 -14.46 5.09 -6.72
C ALA A 163 -15.22 5.37 -8.03
N ALA A 164 -14.57 6.00 -9.02
CA ALA A 164 -15.14 6.26 -10.33
C ALA A 164 -15.39 4.97 -11.13
N TYR A 165 -14.53 3.96 -10.99
CA TYR A 165 -14.73 2.64 -11.60
C TYR A 165 -15.94 1.93 -10.99
N GLU A 166 -16.02 1.86 -9.66
CA GLU A 166 -17.15 1.25 -8.95
C GLU A 166 -18.48 1.92 -9.33
N LEU A 167 -18.52 3.26 -9.36
CA LEU A 167 -19.70 4.01 -9.76
C LEU A 167 -20.14 3.67 -11.18
N ARG A 168 -19.21 3.65 -12.15
CA ARG A 168 -19.51 3.33 -13.55
C ARG A 168 -20.06 1.91 -13.72
N LYS A 169 -19.49 0.93 -13.02
CA LYS A 169 -19.98 -0.46 -13.08
C LYS A 169 -21.40 -0.59 -12.53
N ARG A 170 -21.69 0.04 -11.39
CA ARG A 170 -23.01 0.02 -10.76
C ARG A 170 -24.06 0.84 -11.53
N GLN A 171 -23.69 1.96 -12.13
CA GLN A 171 -24.60 2.74 -13.00
C GLN A 171 -24.91 2.02 -14.33
N GLY A 172 -24.01 1.17 -14.81
CA GLY A 172 -24.27 0.30 -15.97
C GLY A 172 -25.46 -0.63 -15.71
N GLN A 173 -25.58 -1.14 -14.49
CA GLN A 173 -26.66 -2.01 -14.04
C GLN A 173 -28.02 -1.31 -13.94
N SER A 174 -28.05 0.00 -13.63
CA SER A 174 -29.32 0.74 -13.48
C SER A 174 -29.91 1.25 -14.80
N ARG A 175 -29.20 1.10 -15.94
CA ARG A 175 -29.66 1.54 -17.27
C ARG A 175 -30.25 0.43 -18.14
N THR A 176 -30.15 -0.82 -17.71
CA THR A 176 -30.70 -2.01 -18.40
C THR A 176 -32.17 -2.31 -18.05
N TYR A 177 -32.82 -1.45 -17.25
CA TYR A 177 -34.23 -1.54 -16.85
C TYR A 177 -35.07 -0.39 -17.43
#